data_AF-A0A653QVS5-F1
#
_entry.id   AF-A0A653QVS5-F1
#
_cell.length_a   1.000
_cell.length_b   1.000
_cell.length_c   1.000
_cell.angle_alpha   90.00
_cell.angle_beta   90.00
_cell.angle_gamma   90.00
#
_symmetry.space_group_name_H-M   'P 1'
#
loop_
_entity.id
_entity.type
_entity.pdbx_description
1 polymer ?
#
loop_
_entity_poly.entity_id
_entity_poly.type
_entity_poly.pdbx_seq_one_letter_code
_entity_poly.pdbx_strand_id
1 'polypeptide(L)'
;MDKQKLYGRWNFWEEIIGYPMMIYYWVVKRERIQQLLSGRIEKAKQKASKIILTEKMKNEFLIQYEKLDNFFSFHFKDIDTSRNHNFEEKIQYCLDQYKKESTKHFNSSNLMKLQGNFLSGAGATLFLYFALESKTKREIRLSDIMIGNDSSKIFIAFLKDKKFIDENHNLLVDQKSSFIRIHRFLKDNHIINPDFQDTTIIEAMENEYNTNFDKGTFSRAVLVKTTDFEESIYQELSKLFNIKH
;
A
#
# COMPACT_ATOMS: atom_id res chain seq x y z
N MET A 1 -20.91 10.39 -17.45
CA MET A 1 -19.80 9.48 -17.80
C MET A 1 -19.94 9.08 -19.26
N ASP A 2 -18.83 8.93 -19.99
CA ASP A 2 -18.86 8.59 -21.42
C ASP A 2 -19.49 7.20 -21.66
N LYS A 3 -20.30 7.03 -22.71
CA LYS A 3 -20.99 5.76 -23.02
C LYS A 3 -19.98 4.63 -23.26
N GLN A 4 -18.81 4.94 -23.82
CA GLN A 4 -17.74 3.94 -23.98
C GLN A 4 -17.21 3.42 -22.64
N LYS A 5 -17.19 4.25 -21.58
CA LYS A 5 -16.73 3.84 -20.25
C LYS A 5 -17.79 3.03 -19.49
N LEU A 6 -19.07 3.36 -19.69
CA LEU A 6 -20.22 2.65 -19.10
C LEU A 6 -20.39 1.23 -19.67
N TYR A 7 -20.27 1.09 -20.99
CA TYR A 7 -20.57 -0.19 -21.65
C TYR A 7 -19.33 -0.92 -22.16
N GLY A 8 -18.18 -0.24 -22.28
CA GLY A 8 -16.95 -0.83 -22.82
C GLY A 8 -17.01 -0.94 -24.34
N ARG A 9 -15.86 -1.24 -24.97
CA ARG A 9 -15.82 -1.72 -26.36
C ARG A 9 -16.00 -3.24 -26.31
N TRP A 10 -17.24 -3.71 -26.42
CA TRP A 10 -17.49 -5.15 -26.53
C TRP A 10 -17.03 -5.62 -27.91
N ASN A 11 -15.99 -6.45 -27.94
CA ASN A 11 -15.65 -7.18 -29.15
C ASN A 11 -16.67 -8.32 -29.35
N PHE A 12 -16.98 -8.66 -30.60
CA PHE A 12 -17.94 -9.72 -30.95
C PHE A 12 -17.68 -11.06 -30.21
N TRP A 13 -16.41 -11.36 -29.91
CA TRP A 13 -15.99 -12.52 -29.11
C TRP A 13 -16.41 -12.47 -27.63
N GLU A 14 -16.46 -11.27 -27.04
CA GLU A 14 -16.93 -11.07 -25.66
C GLU A 14 -18.47 -11.21 -25.59
N GLU A 15 -19.20 -10.94 -26.68
CA GLU A 15 -20.63 -11.23 -26.77
C GLU A 15 -20.91 -12.74 -26.73
N ILE A 16 -20.08 -13.56 -27.40
CA ILE A 16 -20.26 -15.02 -27.49
C ILE A 16 -19.98 -15.75 -26.16
N ILE A 17 -18.96 -15.33 -25.41
CA ILE A 17 -18.54 -16.01 -24.17
C ILE A 17 -19.13 -15.33 -22.92
N GLY A 18 -19.27 -14.01 -22.94
CA GLY A 18 -19.74 -13.21 -21.80
C GLY A 18 -21.23 -13.32 -21.54
N TYR A 19 -22.07 -13.32 -22.59
CA TYR A 19 -23.53 -13.44 -22.43
C TYR A 19 -23.96 -14.78 -21.81
N PRO A 20 -23.48 -15.96 -22.28
CA PRO A 20 -23.88 -17.23 -21.69
C PRO A 20 -23.41 -17.39 -20.25
N MET A 21 -22.21 -16.92 -19.92
CA MET A 21 -21.69 -17.03 -18.55
C MET A 21 -22.47 -16.12 -17.59
N MET A 22 -22.84 -14.92 -18.02
CA MET A 22 -23.67 -14.00 -17.24
C MET A 22 -25.11 -14.50 -17.07
N ILE A 23 -25.71 -15.05 -18.13
CA ILE A 23 -27.02 -15.71 -18.04
C ILE A 23 -26.96 -16.91 -17.10
N TYR A 24 -25.89 -17.71 -17.15
CA TYR A 24 -25.68 -18.81 -16.22
C TYR A 24 -25.60 -18.33 -14.76
N TYR A 25 -24.82 -17.29 -14.46
CA TYR A 25 -24.73 -16.77 -13.09
C TYR A 25 -26.01 -16.08 -12.62
N TRP A 26 -26.72 -15.38 -13.51
CA TRP A 26 -27.89 -14.59 -13.17
C TRP A 26 -29.19 -15.41 -13.13
N VAL A 27 -29.39 -16.29 -14.09
CA VAL A 27 -30.61 -17.09 -14.27
C VAL A 27 -30.47 -18.48 -13.64
N VAL A 28 -29.33 -19.15 -13.84
CA VAL A 28 -29.13 -20.54 -13.36
C VAL A 28 -28.66 -20.59 -11.91
N LYS A 29 -27.72 -19.71 -11.52
CA LYS A 29 -27.19 -19.68 -10.14
C LYS A 29 -27.81 -18.62 -9.23
N ARG A 30 -28.59 -17.66 -9.76
CA ARG A 30 -29.17 -16.51 -9.03
C ARG A 30 -28.17 -15.73 -8.16
N GLU A 31 -26.91 -15.66 -8.58
CA GLU A 31 -25.88 -15.00 -7.77
C GLU A 31 -26.05 -13.47 -7.80
N ARG A 32 -25.99 -12.83 -6.62
CA ARG A 32 -26.06 -11.37 -6.52
C ARG A 32 -24.76 -10.76 -7.03
N ILE A 33 -24.82 -9.55 -7.60
CA ILE A 33 -23.64 -8.83 -8.10
C ILE A 33 -22.52 -8.70 -7.05
N GLN A 34 -22.89 -8.58 -5.77
CA GLN A 34 -21.95 -8.58 -4.65
C GLN A 34 -21.17 -9.89 -4.53
N GLN A 35 -21.82 -11.05 -4.69
CA GLN A 35 -21.16 -12.36 -4.63
C GLN A 35 -20.21 -12.55 -5.82
N LEU A 36 -20.65 -12.14 -7.01
CA LEU A 36 -19.81 -12.16 -8.21
C LEU A 36 -18.58 -11.26 -8.05
N LEU A 37 -18.74 -10.07 -7.46
CA LEU A 37 -17.65 -9.16 -7.17
C LEU A 37 -16.69 -9.74 -6.12
N SER A 38 -17.19 -10.33 -5.03
CA SER A 38 -16.37 -11.01 -4.03
C SER A 38 -15.52 -12.12 -4.66
N GLY A 39 -16.10 -12.94 -5.53
CA GLY A 39 -15.36 -13.95 -6.28
C GLY A 39 -14.29 -13.36 -7.21
N ARG A 40 -14.49 -12.15 -7.76
CA ARG A 40 -13.46 -11.42 -8.53
C ARG A 40 -12.36 -10.88 -7.62
N ILE A 41 -12.69 -10.33 -6.45
CA ILE A 41 -11.74 -9.85 -5.46
C ILE A 41 -10.82 -11.00 -5.02
N GLU A 42 -11.37 -12.14 -4.64
CA GLU A 42 -10.58 -13.31 -4.21
C GLU A 42 -9.63 -13.80 -5.30
N LYS A 43 -10.13 -13.94 -6.54
CA LYS A 43 -9.30 -14.31 -7.69
C LYS A 43 -8.19 -13.30 -7.95
N ALA A 44 -8.47 -12.01 -7.82
CA ALA A 44 -7.49 -10.95 -7.98
C ALA A 44 -6.41 -11.02 -6.90
N LYS A 45 -6.79 -11.19 -5.62
CA LYS A 45 -5.85 -11.38 -4.50
C LYS A 45 -4.95 -12.61 -4.71
N GLN A 46 -5.54 -13.75 -5.07
CA GLN A 46 -4.79 -14.99 -5.33
C GLN A 46 -3.85 -14.88 -6.53
N LYS A 47 -4.24 -14.14 -7.57
CA LYS A 47 -3.39 -13.93 -8.75
C LYS A 47 -2.24 -12.98 -8.43
N ALA A 48 -2.52 -11.90 -7.70
CA ALA A 48 -1.51 -10.94 -7.27
C ALA A 48 -0.48 -11.57 -6.33
N SER A 49 -0.91 -12.39 -5.35
CA SER A 49 0.00 -13.02 -4.38
C SER A 49 0.99 -14.03 -5.00
N LYS A 50 0.69 -14.55 -6.19
CA LYS A 50 1.57 -15.49 -6.91
C LYS A 50 2.60 -14.79 -7.81
N ILE A 51 2.52 -13.47 -7.96
CA ILE A 51 3.41 -12.72 -8.85
C ILE A 51 4.60 -12.19 -8.08
N ILE A 52 5.80 -12.44 -8.62
CA ILE A 52 7.04 -11.81 -8.17
C ILE A 52 7.26 -10.58 -9.06
N LEU A 53 7.12 -9.38 -8.50
CA LEU A 53 7.19 -8.11 -9.22
C LEU A 53 8.64 -7.64 -9.34
N THR A 54 9.18 -7.64 -10.56
CA THR A 54 10.44 -6.95 -10.89
C THR A 54 10.21 -5.44 -11.08
N GLU A 55 11.25 -4.62 -11.01
CA GLU A 55 11.14 -3.16 -11.23
C GLU A 55 10.55 -2.80 -12.60
N LYS A 56 10.97 -3.52 -13.65
CA LYS A 56 10.43 -3.35 -15.00
C LYS A 56 8.93 -3.64 -15.04
N MET A 57 8.50 -4.76 -14.46
CA MET A 57 7.08 -5.14 -14.38
C MET A 57 6.27 -4.15 -13.54
N LYS A 58 6.87 -3.58 -12.49
CA LYS A 58 6.23 -2.57 -11.64
C LYS A 58 5.88 -1.32 -12.46
N ASN A 59 6.84 -0.79 -13.22
CA ASN A 59 6.61 0.38 -14.05
C ASN A 59 5.55 0.10 -15.13
N GLU A 60 5.59 -1.08 -15.75
CA GLU A 60 4.57 -1.51 -16.71
C GLU A 60 3.18 -1.61 -16.05
N PHE A 61 3.08 -2.17 -14.85
CA PHE A 61 1.82 -2.31 -14.11
C PHE A 61 1.28 -0.96 -13.65
N LEU A 62 2.14 -0.01 -13.26
CA LEU A 62 1.74 1.36 -12.95
C LEU A 62 1.14 2.05 -14.17
N ILE A 63 1.83 1.97 -15.32
CA ILE A 63 1.32 2.53 -16.58
C ILE A 63 0.00 1.88 -16.98
N GLN A 64 -0.13 0.56 -16.84
CA GLN A 64 -1.38 -0.16 -17.11
C GLN A 64 -2.49 0.28 -16.17
N TYR A 65 -2.20 0.40 -14.87
CA TYR A 65 -3.17 0.83 -13.88
C TYR A 65 -3.69 2.22 -14.20
N GLU A 66 -2.82 3.19 -14.50
CA GLU A 66 -3.24 4.54 -14.88
C GLU A 66 -4.10 4.55 -16.14
N LYS A 67 -3.72 3.76 -17.17
CA LYS A 67 -4.45 3.66 -18.43
C LYS A 67 -5.77 2.89 -18.36
N LEU A 68 -6.08 2.21 -17.25
CA LEU A 68 -7.38 1.55 -17.10
C LEU A 68 -8.52 2.56 -17.15
N ASP A 69 -9.31 2.47 -18.21
CA ASP A 69 -10.46 3.32 -18.47
C ASP A 69 -11.74 2.50 -18.62
N ASN A 70 -12.26 2.02 -17.49
CA ASN A 70 -13.52 1.28 -17.39
C ASN A 70 -14.37 1.81 -16.23
N PHE A 71 -15.64 1.40 -16.17
CA PHE A 71 -16.59 1.85 -15.15
C PHE A 71 -16.03 1.68 -13.73
N PHE A 72 -15.51 0.50 -13.43
CA PHE A 72 -15.00 0.19 -12.10
C PHE A 72 -13.73 0.98 -11.78
N SER A 73 -12.76 1.02 -12.71
CA SER A 73 -11.49 1.72 -12.48
C SER A 73 -11.69 3.22 -12.26
N PHE A 74 -12.65 3.83 -12.98
CA PHE A 74 -12.97 5.23 -12.81
C PHE A 74 -13.43 5.53 -11.38
N HIS A 75 -14.44 4.82 -10.88
CA HIS A 75 -14.97 5.06 -9.54
C HIS A 75 -14.03 4.57 -8.43
N PHE A 76 -13.31 3.48 -8.65
CA PHE A 76 -12.37 2.95 -7.66
C PHE A 76 -11.20 3.92 -7.46
N LYS A 77 -10.59 4.42 -8.54
CA LYS A 77 -9.49 5.40 -8.46
C LYS A 77 -9.93 6.71 -7.80
N ASP A 78 -11.14 7.19 -8.12
CA ASP A 78 -11.72 8.39 -7.53
C ASP A 78 -11.75 8.29 -5.99
N ILE A 79 -12.32 7.22 -5.44
CA ILE A 79 -12.36 7.02 -3.99
C ILE A 79 -11.01 6.62 -3.38
N ASP A 80 -10.14 5.94 -4.14
CA ASP A 80 -8.80 5.53 -3.70
C ASP A 80 -7.87 6.72 -3.42
N THR A 81 -8.13 7.89 -4.04
CA THR A 81 -7.40 9.14 -3.71
C THR A 81 -7.68 9.64 -2.30
N SER A 82 -8.83 9.28 -1.70
CA SER A 82 -9.18 9.67 -0.34
C SER A 82 -8.52 8.73 0.67
N ARG A 83 -7.64 9.28 1.51
CA ARG A 83 -6.89 8.53 2.55
C ARG A 83 -7.77 8.01 3.69
N ASN A 84 -9.03 8.43 3.78
CA ASN A 84 -9.90 8.15 4.90
C ASN A 84 -10.79 6.90 4.70
N HIS A 85 -10.68 6.22 3.53
CA HIS A 85 -11.50 5.05 3.24
C HIS A 85 -10.72 3.75 3.29
N ASN A 86 -11.25 2.76 4.01
CA ASN A 86 -10.73 1.39 3.95
C ASN A 86 -11.14 0.67 2.66
N PHE A 87 -10.57 -0.51 2.40
CA PHE A 87 -10.82 -1.25 1.15
C PHE A 87 -12.30 -1.62 1.00
N GLU A 88 -12.94 -2.06 2.07
CA GLU A 88 -14.35 -2.44 2.09
C GLU A 88 -15.26 -1.26 1.73
N GLU A 89 -14.98 -0.07 2.25
CA GLU A 89 -15.68 1.18 1.92
C GLU A 89 -15.50 1.56 0.44
N LYS A 90 -14.30 1.39 -0.11
CA LYS A 90 -14.03 1.62 -1.55
C LYS A 90 -14.84 0.68 -2.44
N ILE A 91 -14.91 -0.60 -2.07
CA ILE A 91 -15.74 -1.60 -2.77
C ILE A 91 -17.22 -1.26 -2.66
N GLN A 92 -17.68 -0.87 -1.48
CA GLN A 92 -19.07 -0.50 -1.24
C GLN A 92 -19.47 0.72 -2.08
N TYR A 93 -18.61 1.74 -2.16
CA TYR A 93 -18.81 2.89 -3.05
C TYR A 93 -18.97 2.46 -4.51
N CYS A 94 -18.09 1.62 -5.03
CA CYS A 94 -18.17 1.12 -6.41
C CYS A 94 -19.48 0.36 -6.67
N LEU A 95 -19.94 -0.45 -5.71
CA LEU A 95 -21.22 -1.15 -5.79
C LEU A 95 -22.41 -0.18 -5.80
N ASP A 96 -22.35 0.90 -5.03
CA ASP A 96 -23.43 1.88 -4.98
C ASP A 96 -23.49 2.73 -6.25
N GLN A 97 -22.34 3.05 -6.87
CA GLN A 97 -22.30 3.65 -8.21
C GLN A 97 -22.87 2.71 -9.26
N TYR A 98 -22.55 1.42 -9.21
CA TYR A 98 -23.15 0.41 -10.09
C TYR A 98 -24.68 0.35 -9.93
N LYS A 99 -25.21 0.34 -8.69
CA LYS A 99 -26.66 0.34 -8.44
C LYS A 99 -27.34 1.61 -8.98
N LYS A 100 -26.72 2.77 -8.81
CA LYS A 100 -27.23 4.05 -9.32
C LYS A 100 -27.32 4.05 -10.85
N GLU A 101 -26.39 3.41 -11.55
CA GLU A 101 -26.42 3.35 -13.01
C GLU A 101 -27.30 2.20 -13.53
N SER A 102 -27.36 1.06 -12.85
CA SER A 102 -28.22 -0.05 -13.25
C SER A 102 -29.71 0.30 -13.14
N THR A 103 -30.11 1.12 -12.17
CA THR A 103 -31.49 1.61 -12.00
C THR A 103 -31.92 2.60 -13.09
N LYS A 104 -30.98 3.21 -13.82
CA LYS A 104 -31.27 4.11 -14.95
C LYS A 104 -31.48 3.37 -16.28
N HIS A 105 -31.30 2.05 -16.30
CA HIS A 105 -31.35 1.25 -17.53
C HIS A 105 -32.51 0.24 -17.48
N PHE A 106 -33.44 0.38 -18.44
CA PHE A 106 -34.68 -0.40 -18.46
C PHE A 106 -34.63 -1.68 -19.31
N ASN A 107 -33.62 -1.84 -20.18
CA ASN A 107 -33.52 -3.04 -21.02
C ASN A 107 -32.44 -4.02 -20.50
N SER A 108 -32.75 -5.32 -20.59
CA SER A 108 -31.90 -6.40 -20.08
C SER A 108 -30.52 -6.44 -20.75
N SER A 109 -30.42 -6.07 -22.02
CA SER A 109 -29.15 -6.05 -22.76
C SER A 109 -28.15 -5.03 -22.21
N ASN A 110 -28.58 -3.79 -21.95
CA ASN A 110 -27.70 -2.75 -21.39
C ASN A 110 -27.29 -3.08 -19.96
N LEU A 111 -28.19 -3.68 -19.18
CA LEU A 111 -27.91 -4.13 -17.81
C LEU A 111 -26.84 -5.23 -17.79
N MET A 112 -26.93 -6.18 -18.72
CA MET A 112 -25.91 -7.22 -18.91
C MET A 112 -24.56 -6.62 -19.34
N LYS A 113 -24.55 -5.67 -20.28
CA LYS A 113 -23.32 -4.99 -20.74
C LYS A 113 -22.66 -4.22 -19.60
N LEU A 114 -23.44 -3.49 -18.81
CA LEU A 114 -22.96 -2.75 -17.64
C LEU A 114 -22.39 -3.71 -16.59
N GLN A 115 -23.10 -4.79 -16.26
CA GLN A 115 -22.64 -5.77 -15.28
C GLN A 115 -21.37 -6.50 -15.73
N GLY A 116 -21.29 -6.84 -17.02
CA GLY A 116 -20.10 -7.45 -17.61
C GLY A 116 -18.89 -6.52 -17.53
N ASN A 117 -19.04 -5.25 -17.93
CA ASN A 117 -18.00 -4.23 -17.82
C ASN A 117 -17.58 -4.00 -16.37
N PHE A 118 -18.54 -3.89 -15.45
CA PHE A 118 -18.27 -3.71 -14.03
C PHE A 118 -17.42 -4.85 -13.46
N LEU A 119 -17.77 -6.11 -13.74
CA LEU A 119 -17.05 -7.28 -13.21
C LEU A 119 -15.70 -7.53 -13.89
N SER A 120 -15.58 -7.31 -15.20
CA SER A 120 -14.30 -7.43 -15.91
C SER A 120 -13.35 -6.30 -15.50
N GLY A 121 -13.88 -5.07 -15.42
CA GLY A 121 -13.19 -3.89 -14.93
C GLY A 121 -12.71 -4.05 -13.49
N ALA A 122 -13.56 -4.59 -12.61
CA ALA A 122 -13.18 -4.94 -11.25
C ALA A 122 -12.02 -5.93 -11.22
N GLY A 123 -12.08 -7.00 -12.01
CA GLY A 123 -11.02 -8.00 -12.07
C GLY A 123 -9.67 -7.42 -12.48
N ALA A 124 -9.63 -6.60 -13.54
CA ALA A 124 -8.40 -5.96 -14.02
C ALA A 124 -7.86 -4.92 -13.04
N THR A 125 -8.75 -4.05 -12.54
CA THR A 125 -8.39 -2.97 -11.61
C THR A 125 -7.88 -3.52 -10.30
N LEU A 126 -8.62 -4.45 -9.69
CA LEU A 126 -8.26 -5.02 -8.39
C LEU A 126 -7.03 -5.90 -8.47
N PHE A 127 -6.81 -6.60 -9.59
CA PHE A 127 -5.57 -7.34 -9.78
C PHE A 127 -4.35 -6.42 -9.77
N LEU A 128 -4.37 -5.36 -10.57
CA LEU A 128 -3.29 -4.37 -10.60
C LEU A 128 -3.18 -3.65 -9.25
N TYR A 129 -4.31 -3.26 -8.66
CA TYR A 129 -4.36 -2.68 -7.32
C TYR A 129 -3.67 -3.58 -6.30
N PHE A 130 -4.01 -4.87 -6.19
CA PHE A 130 -3.37 -5.78 -5.23
C PHE A 130 -1.91 -6.11 -5.55
N ALA A 131 -1.59 -6.28 -6.84
CA ALA A 131 -0.22 -6.51 -7.28
C ALA A 131 0.67 -5.32 -6.88
N LEU A 132 0.13 -4.10 -7.02
CA LEU A 132 0.78 -2.86 -6.62
C LEU A 132 0.67 -2.59 -5.11
N GLU A 133 -0.43 -2.93 -4.43
CA GLU A 133 -0.75 -2.68 -2.99
C GLU A 133 0.23 -3.39 -2.07
N SER A 134 0.80 -4.52 -2.50
CA SER A 134 1.92 -5.15 -1.80
C SER A 134 3.16 -4.25 -1.65
N LYS A 135 3.25 -3.14 -2.44
CA LYS A 135 4.40 -2.22 -2.49
C LYS A 135 4.06 -0.73 -2.79
N THR A 136 2.79 -0.30 -2.83
CA THR A 136 2.38 1.12 -3.05
C THR A 136 1.99 1.88 -1.78
N LYS A 137 1.99 1.23 -0.60
CA LYS A 137 2.36 1.99 0.59
C LYS A 137 3.78 2.46 0.31
N ARG A 138 3.97 3.76 0.10
CA ARG A 138 5.30 4.38 0.21
C ARG A 138 5.97 3.70 1.40
N GLU A 139 7.09 3.02 1.12
CA GLU A 139 7.87 2.38 2.18
C GLU A 139 8.06 3.43 3.26
N ILE A 140 7.55 3.15 4.46
CA ILE A 140 7.64 4.09 5.57
C ILE A 140 9.12 4.36 5.78
N ARG A 141 9.51 5.64 5.85
CA ARG A 141 10.89 6.07 6.03
C ARG A 141 11.04 6.82 7.35
N LEU A 142 12.27 7.12 7.75
CA LEU A 142 12.50 7.92 8.95
C LEU A 142 11.84 9.29 8.88
N SER A 143 11.81 9.90 7.69
CA SER A 143 11.13 11.19 7.46
C SER A 143 9.63 11.16 7.76
N ASP A 144 9.00 9.98 7.72
CA ASP A 144 7.57 9.82 7.93
C ASP A 144 7.23 9.60 9.42
N ILE A 145 8.21 9.18 10.23
CA ILE A 145 8.02 8.88 11.66
C ILE A 145 8.68 9.90 12.59
N MET A 146 9.68 10.66 12.11
CA MET A 146 10.37 11.67 12.92
C MET A 146 9.58 12.99 12.96
N ILE A 147 9.55 13.60 14.14
CA ILE A 147 8.88 14.88 14.38
C ILE A 147 9.82 16.01 13.93
N GLY A 148 9.33 16.87 13.04
CA GLY A 148 10.07 18.01 12.50
C GLY A 148 10.56 17.79 11.07
N ASN A 149 10.41 18.81 10.22
CA ASN A 149 10.61 18.70 8.77
C ASN A 149 12.03 18.32 8.33
N ASP A 150 13.04 18.59 9.15
CA ASP A 150 14.44 18.29 8.83
C ASP A 150 15.10 17.27 9.79
N SER A 151 14.35 16.75 10.77
CA SER A 151 14.90 15.88 11.82
C SER A 151 15.52 14.60 11.24
N SER A 152 14.88 14.00 10.23
CA SER A 152 15.44 12.82 9.56
C SER A 152 16.70 13.14 8.76
N LYS A 153 16.77 14.31 8.10
CA LYS A 153 17.97 14.72 7.34
C LYS A 153 19.14 14.96 8.28
N ILE A 154 18.89 15.66 9.39
CA ILE A 154 19.88 15.92 10.45
C ILE A 154 20.41 14.60 11.01
N PHE A 155 19.51 13.65 11.29
CA PHE A 155 19.91 12.34 11.81
C PHE A 155 20.72 11.52 10.80
N ILE A 156 20.28 11.45 9.54
CA ILE A 156 21.01 10.74 8.48
C ILE A 156 22.40 11.35 8.27
N ALA A 157 22.52 12.68 8.30
CA ALA A 157 23.82 13.36 8.21
C ALA A 157 24.74 12.97 9.38
N PHE A 158 24.22 12.94 10.61
CA PHE A 158 24.95 12.47 11.77
C PHE A 158 25.42 11.01 11.62
N LEU A 159 24.56 10.11 11.14
CA LEU A 159 24.91 8.71 10.94
C LEU A 159 25.98 8.52 9.86
N LYS A 160 25.97 9.33 8.80
CA LYS A 160 27.03 9.34 7.77
C LYS A 160 28.36 9.84 8.32
N ASP A 161 28.35 10.95 9.08
CA ASP A 161 29.55 11.51 9.70
C ASP A 161 30.22 10.51 10.66
N LYS A 162 29.41 9.80 11.45
CA LYS A 162 29.87 8.74 12.35
C LYS A 162 30.18 7.41 11.67
N LYS A 163 30.04 7.32 10.35
CA LYS A 163 30.25 6.11 9.53
C LYS A 163 29.41 4.92 9.98
N PHE A 164 28.21 5.18 10.52
CA PHE A 164 27.25 4.13 10.80
C PHE A 164 26.57 3.63 9.51
N ILE A 165 26.46 4.49 8.50
CA ILE A 165 25.90 4.19 7.18
C ILE A 165 26.80 4.74 6.07
N ASP A 166 26.71 4.15 4.87
CA ASP A 166 27.36 4.66 3.66
C ASP A 166 26.51 5.69 2.90
N GLU A 167 27.00 6.15 1.75
CA GLU A 167 26.27 7.11 0.91
C GLU A 167 24.95 6.58 0.36
N ASN A 168 24.85 5.26 0.17
CA ASN A 168 23.66 4.55 -0.28
C ASN A 168 22.76 4.11 0.89
N HIS A 169 23.05 4.61 2.10
CA HIS A 169 22.38 4.31 3.37
C HIS A 169 22.56 2.87 3.87
N ASN A 170 23.47 2.08 3.29
CA ASN A 170 23.71 0.73 3.79
C ASN A 170 24.33 0.79 5.20
N LEU A 171 23.78 0.02 6.13
CA LEU A 171 24.33 -0.08 7.49
C LEU A 171 25.73 -0.71 7.49
N LEU A 172 26.70 0.00 8.07
CA LEU A 172 28.09 -0.43 8.20
C LEU A 172 28.44 -0.99 9.60
N VAL A 173 27.50 -0.91 10.54
CA VAL A 173 27.73 -1.26 11.95
C VAL A 173 27.61 -2.76 12.18
N ASP A 174 28.64 -3.37 12.77
CA ASP A 174 28.62 -4.79 13.13
C ASP A 174 27.58 -5.11 14.22
N GLN A 175 27.37 -4.19 15.17
CA GLN A 175 26.42 -4.34 16.26
C GLN A 175 25.06 -3.69 15.97
N LYS A 176 24.20 -4.43 15.26
CA LYS A 176 22.81 -4.01 14.98
C LYS A 176 21.99 -3.69 16.24
N SER A 177 22.28 -4.34 17.38
CA SER A 177 21.57 -4.10 18.64
C SER A 177 21.83 -2.70 19.20
N SER A 178 23.06 -2.20 19.11
CA SER A 178 23.43 -0.85 19.53
C SER A 178 22.76 0.20 18.64
N PHE A 179 22.69 -0.08 17.34
CA PHE A 179 22.00 0.78 16.38
C PHE A 179 20.48 0.85 16.61
N ILE A 180 19.86 -0.26 17.00
CA ILE A 180 18.47 -0.31 17.47
C ILE A 180 18.27 0.55 18.72
N ARG A 181 19.20 0.49 19.68
CA ARG A 181 19.13 1.29 20.92
C ARG A 181 19.21 2.79 20.66
N ILE A 182 19.98 3.24 19.67
CA ILE A 182 19.98 4.65 19.22
C ILE A 182 18.58 5.10 18.75
N HIS A 183 17.90 4.29 17.94
CA HIS A 183 16.53 4.62 17.49
C HIS A 183 15.52 4.57 18.63
N ARG A 184 15.71 3.66 19.59
CA ARG A 184 14.91 3.63 20.82
C ARG A 184 15.08 4.91 21.64
N PHE A 185 16.31 5.39 21.81
CA PHE A 185 16.60 6.67 22.46
C PHE A 185 15.87 7.84 21.79
N LEU A 186 15.83 7.89 20.46
CA LEU A 186 15.08 8.92 19.72
C LEU A 186 13.57 8.83 19.93
N LYS A 187 13.01 7.62 20.04
CA LYS A 187 11.59 7.41 20.38
C LYS A 187 11.28 7.87 21.80
N ASP A 188 12.08 7.44 22.78
CA ASP A 188 11.85 7.77 24.18
C ASP A 188 11.95 9.30 24.43
N ASN A 189 12.74 10.02 23.63
CA ASN A 189 12.86 11.47 23.66
C ASN A 189 11.94 12.22 22.68
N HIS A 190 10.90 11.55 22.14
CA HIS A 190 9.89 12.17 21.29
C HIS A 190 10.44 12.85 20.01
N ILE A 191 11.61 12.40 19.53
CA ILE A 191 12.14 12.79 18.22
C ILE A 191 11.51 11.92 17.13
N ILE A 192 11.30 10.64 17.43
CA ILE A 192 10.36 9.78 16.68
C ILE A 192 9.00 9.89 17.37
N ASN A 193 7.92 10.01 16.59
CA ASN A 193 6.58 10.09 17.13
C ASN A 193 6.26 8.82 17.96
N PRO A 194 5.96 8.96 19.27
CA PRO A 194 5.76 7.83 20.18
C PRO A 194 4.52 6.99 19.84
N ASP A 195 3.56 7.53 19.09
CA ASP A 195 2.33 6.84 18.68
C ASP A 195 2.60 5.68 17.71
N PHE A 196 3.77 5.67 17.05
CA PHE A 196 4.14 4.57 16.17
C PHE A 196 4.51 3.31 16.96
N GLN A 197 3.94 2.19 16.53
CA GLN A 197 4.30 0.87 17.04
C GLN A 197 5.77 0.55 16.74
N ASP A 198 6.42 -0.22 17.63
CA ASP A 198 7.82 -0.62 17.48
C ASP A 198 8.08 -1.34 16.14
N THR A 199 7.11 -2.14 15.68
CA THR A 199 7.15 -2.84 14.37
C THR A 199 7.21 -1.86 13.21
N THR A 200 6.45 -0.77 13.26
CA THR A 200 6.43 0.28 12.24
C THR A 200 7.74 1.06 12.20
N ILE A 201 8.36 1.29 13.36
CA ILE A 201 9.66 1.95 13.45
C ILE A 201 10.75 1.05 12.89
N ILE A 202 10.74 -0.26 13.20
CA ILE A 202 11.66 -1.21 12.60
C ILE A 202 11.49 -1.27 11.09
N GLU A 203 10.27 -1.34 10.57
CA GLU A 203 10.03 -1.30 9.12
C GLU A 203 10.61 -0.03 8.48
N ALA A 204 10.49 1.13 9.15
CA ALA A 204 11.09 2.37 8.68
C ALA A 204 12.62 2.31 8.65
N MET A 205 13.24 1.69 9.65
CA MET A 205 14.68 1.47 9.70
C MET A 205 15.14 0.50 8.60
N GLU A 206 14.44 -0.61 8.39
CA GLU A 206 14.80 -1.61 7.37
C GLU A 206 14.78 -1.00 5.97
N ASN A 207 13.76 -0.17 5.68
CA ASN A 207 13.63 0.54 4.41
C ASN A 207 14.66 1.67 4.24
N GLU A 208 15.06 2.33 5.32
CA GLU A 208 16.04 3.42 5.25
C GLU A 208 17.47 2.89 5.09
N TYR A 209 17.80 1.76 5.76
CA TYR A 209 19.18 1.29 5.88
C TYR A 209 19.54 0.05 5.06
N ASN A 210 18.63 -0.39 4.18
CA ASN A 210 18.77 -1.57 3.32
C ASN A 210 19.23 -2.83 4.09
N THR A 211 18.73 -3.04 5.30
CA THR A 211 19.16 -4.14 6.17
C THR A 211 18.01 -4.63 7.03
N ASN A 212 18.06 -5.90 7.43
CA ASN A 212 17.04 -6.48 8.29
C ASN A 212 17.42 -6.34 9.77
N PHE A 213 16.43 -6.09 10.62
CA PHE A 213 16.58 -6.00 12.07
C PHE A 213 15.69 -7.03 12.78
N ASP A 214 16.14 -7.50 13.95
CA ASP A 214 15.31 -8.37 14.78
C ASP A 214 14.21 -7.55 15.46
N LYS A 215 12.95 -7.81 15.08
CA LYS A 215 11.78 -7.09 15.59
C LYS A 215 11.64 -7.18 17.12
N GLY A 216 12.06 -8.28 17.73
CA GLY A 216 12.03 -8.46 19.19
C GLY A 216 13.11 -7.68 19.94
N THR A 217 14.18 -7.26 19.27
CA THR A 217 15.30 -6.54 19.90
C THR A 217 14.96 -5.08 20.21
N PHE A 218 14.10 -4.44 19.42
CA PHE A 218 13.66 -3.06 19.67
C PHE A 218 12.85 -2.93 20.97
N SER A 219 11.90 -3.83 21.21
CA SER A 219 11.11 -3.79 22.45
C SER A 219 11.92 -4.17 23.69
N ARG A 220 12.92 -5.06 23.55
CA ARG A 220 13.83 -5.42 24.64
C ARG A 220 14.86 -4.34 24.96
N ALA A 221 15.11 -3.41 24.04
CA ALA A 221 16.12 -2.36 24.19
C ALA A 221 15.95 -1.51 25.45
N VAL A 222 14.70 -1.32 25.92
CA VAL A 222 14.37 -0.55 27.14
C VAL A 222 14.98 -1.17 28.41
N LEU A 223 15.18 -2.49 28.41
CA LEU A 223 15.63 -3.24 29.59
C LEU A 223 17.14 -3.44 29.63
N VAL A 224 17.89 -2.97 28.63
CA VAL A 224 19.33 -3.19 28.50
C VAL A 224 20.09 -1.96 28.96
N LYS A 225 21.07 -2.15 29.84
CA LYS A 225 21.96 -1.07 30.28
C LYS A 225 22.80 -0.55 29.10
N THR A 226 22.87 0.76 28.97
CA THR A 226 23.67 1.46 27.97
C THR A 226 25.16 1.25 28.20
N THR A 227 25.91 1.16 27.11
CA THR A 227 27.37 1.14 27.12
C THR A 227 27.94 2.56 27.10
N ASP A 228 29.18 2.75 27.58
CA ASP A 228 29.86 4.06 27.55
C ASP A 228 29.91 4.67 26.14
N PHE A 229 30.05 3.80 25.12
CA PHE A 229 29.96 4.21 23.72
C PHE A 229 28.59 4.78 23.37
N GLU A 230 27.50 4.10 23.75
CA GLU A 230 26.14 4.56 23.47
C GLU A 230 25.81 5.85 24.22
N GLU A 231 26.27 5.98 25.46
CA GLU A 231 26.11 7.20 26.23
C GLU A 231 26.77 8.39 25.53
N SER A 232 27.97 8.21 24.97
CA SER A 232 28.63 9.26 24.19
C SER A 232 27.81 9.69 22.97
N ILE A 233 27.21 8.73 22.24
CA ILE A 233 26.33 9.00 21.10
C ILE A 233 25.05 9.71 21.55
N TYR A 234 24.46 9.32 22.68
CA TYR A 234 23.25 9.94 23.20
C TYR A 234 23.48 11.38 23.63
N GLN A 235 24.63 11.71 24.21
CA GLN A 235 25.00 13.08 24.54
C GLN A 235 25.12 13.96 23.28
N GLU A 236 25.74 13.44 22.22
CA GLU A 236 25.84 14.15 20.95
C GLU A 236 24.47 14.36 20.30
N LEU A 237 23.62 13.32 20.26
CA LEU A 237 22.25 13.42 19.75
C LEU A 237 21.39 14.37 20.58
N SER A 238 21.58 14.39 21.91
CA SER A 238 20.86 15.31 22.81
C SER A 238 21.17 16.77 22.46
N LYS A 239 22.43 17.09 22.18
CA LYS A 239 22.84 18.41 21.70
C LYS A 239 22.27 18.72 20.32
N LEU A 240 22.31 17.74 19.40
CA LEU A 240 21.85 17.89 18.03
C LEU A 240 20.34 18.19 17.94
N PHE A 241 19.55 17.55 18.80
CA PHE A 241 18.08 17.66 18.82
C PHE A 241 17.55 18.56 19.94
N ASN A 242 18.43 19.26 20.68
CA ASN A 242 18.06 20.11 21.82
C ASN A 242 17.17 19.39 22.86
N ILE A 243 17.48 18.13 23.14
CA ILE A 243 16.79 17.34 24.17
C ILE A 243 17.20 17.88 25.54
N LYS A 244 16.23 18.33 26.35
CA LYS A 244 16.50 18.74 27.73
C LYS A 244 16.68 17.50 28.60
N HIS A 245 17.79 17.46 29.34
CA HIS A 245 18.03 16.50 30.41
C HIS A 245 17.10 16.73 31.60
#